data_AF-Q0E0G7-F1
#
_entry.id   AF-Q0E0G7-F1
#
_cell.length_a   1.000
_cell.length_b   1.000
_cell.length_c   1.000
_cell.angle_alpha   90.00
_cell.angle_beta   90.00
_cell.angle_gamma   90.00
#
_symmetry.space_group_name_H-M   'P 1'
#
loop_
_entity.id
_entity.type
_entity.pdbx_description
1 polymer ?
#
loop_
_entity_poly.entity_id
_entity_poly.type
_entity_poly.pdbx_seq_one_letter_code
_entity_poly.pdbx_strand_id
1 'polypeptide(L)' 'MNRAKYIVGTAKILQAKPGGGEKWLASLRTRELPEVIEALCTLPGVGPKVAACVALFSLDQNHAIPVDTHVWKV' A
#
# COMPACT_ATOMS: atom_id res chain seq x y z
N MET A 1 18.02 8.73 -7.73
CA MET A 1 17.25 7.52 -8.11
C MET A 1 15.81 7.94 -8.39
N ASN A 2 15.35 7.89 -9.65
CA ASN A 2 14.06 8.47 -10.05
C ASN A 2 12.88 7.54 -9.68
N ARG A 3 11.94 8.04 -8.87
CA ARG A 3 10.72 7.32 -8.46
C ARG A 3 9.64 7.28 -9.55
N ALA A 4 9.80 8.02 -10.65
CA ALA A 4 8.82 8.08 -11.73
C ALA A 4 8.44 6.69 -12.30
N LYS A 5 9.42 5.77 -12.38
CA LYS A 5 9.18 4.39 -12.83
C LYS A 5 8.20 3.61 -11.93
N TYR A 6 8.16 3.92 -10.63
CA TYR A 6 7.26 3.28 -9.67
C TYR A 6 5.83 3.76 -9.85
N ILE A 7 5.64 5.05 -10.16
CA ILE A 7 4.30 5.61 -10.44
C ILE A 7 3.72 4.95 -11.69
N VAL A 8 4.48 4.95 -12.79
CA VAL A 8 4.02 4.35 -14.06
C VAL A 8 3.81 2.84 -13.91
N GLY A 9 4.73 2.14 -13.23
CA GLY A 9 4.61 0.69 -12.99
C GLY A 9 3.39 0.34 -12.13
N THR A 10 3.17 1.08 -11.05
CA THR A 10 2.01 0.88 -10.16
C THR A 10 0.70 1.16 -10.89
N ALA A 11 0.61 2.25 -11.65
CA ALA A 11 -0.59 2.57 -12.42
C ALA A 11 -0.94 1.46 -13.43
N LYS A 12 0.06 0.93 -14.15
CA LYS A 12 -0.14 -0.20 -15.08
C LYS A 12 -0.64 -1.46 -14.38
N ILE A 13 -0.05 -1.82 -13.24
CA ILE A 13 -0.46 -3.01 -12.47
C ILE A 13 -1.89 -2.84 -11.95
N LEU A 14 -2.23 -1.66 -11.41
CA LEU A 14 -3.57 -1.38 -10.91
C LEU A 14 -4.61 -1.43 -12.03
N GLN A 15 -4.31 -0.89 -13.21
CA GLN A 15 -5.21 -0.98 -14.38
C GLN A 15 -5.40 -2.43 -14.86
N ALA A 16 -4.38 -3.28 -14.74
CA ALA A 16 -4.44 -4.68 -15.13
C ALA A 16 -5.13 -5.58 -14.09
N LYS A 17 -5.46 -5.08 -12.89
CA LYS A 17 -6.19 -5.87 -11.88
C LYS A 17 -7.61 -6.20 -12.36
N PRO A 18 -8.14 -7.40 -12.07
CA PRO A 18 -9.52 -7.74 -12.37
C PRO A 18 -10.49 -6.73 -11.71
N GLY A 19 -11.34 -6.10 -12.52
CA GLY A 19 -12.26 -5.06 -12.03
C GLY A 19 -11.63 -3.68 -11.81
N GLY A 20 -10.36 -3.49 -12.16
CA GLY A 20 -9.64 -2.22 -12.06
C GLY A 20 -9.04 -1.96 -10.67
N GLY A 21 -8.14 -0.97 -10.64
CA GLY A 21 -7.39 -0.61 -9.44
C GLY A 21 -8.28 -0.16 -8.28
N GLU A 22 -9.34 0.58 -8.56
CA GLU A 22 -10.27 1.09 -7.55
C GLU A 22 -11.01 -0.05 -6.84
N LYS A 23 -11.56 -1.03 -7.57
CA LYS A 23 -12.24 -2.18 -6.95
C LYS A 23 -11.28 -3.02 -6.13
N TRP A 24 -10.06 -3.23 -6.63
CA TRP A 24 -9.04 -3.96 -5.90
C TRP A 24 -8.68 -3.23 -4.59
N LEU A 25 -8.43 -1.91 -4.64
CA LEU A 25 -8.15 -1.11 -3.43
C LEU A 25 -9.32 -1.11 -2.45
N ALA A 26 -10.56 -0.97 -2.94
CA ALA A 26 -11.75 -1.04 -2.09
C ALA A 26 -11.88 -2.40 -1.38
N SER A 27 -11.53 -3.50 -2.05
CA SER A 27 -11.55 -4.83 -1.45
C SER A 27 -10.54 -5.04 -0.31
N LEU A 28 -9.52 -4.18 -0.21
CA LEU A 28 -8.54 -4.24 0.88
C LEU A 28 -9.08 -3.63 2.19
N ARG A 29 -10.13 -2.81 2.14
CA ARG A 29 -10.72 -2.18 3.34
C ARG A 29 -11.29 -3.20 4.33
N THR A 30 -11.75 -4.35 3.82
CA THR A 30 -12.37 -5.42 4.62
C THR A 30 -11.39 -6.52 5.03
N ARG A 31 -10.10 -6.37 4.73
CA ARG A 31 -9.07 -7.37 5.04
C ARG A 31 -8.31 -7.02 6.31
N GLU A 32 -7.67 -8.02 6.89
CA GLU A 32 -6.76 -7.85 8.02
C GLU A 32 -5.51 -7.09 7.60
N LEU A 33 -4.99 -6.24 8.49
CA LEU A 33 -3.85 -5.37 8.21
C LEU A 33 -2.63 -6.10 7.62
N PRO A 34 -2.19 -7.27 8.12
CA PRO A 34 -1.06 -7.99 7.51
C PRO A 34 -1.29 -8.29 6.02
N GLU A 35 -2.50 -8.73 5.66
CA GLU A 35 -2.85 -9.01 4.26
C GLU A 35 -2.87 -7.74 3.41
N VAL A 36 -3.36 -6.63 3.96
CA VAL A 36 -3.36 -5.33 3.29
C VAL A 36 -1.92 -4.87 3.02
N ILE A 37 -1.03 -5.00 4.00
CA ILE A 37 0.38 -4.64 3.86
C ILE A 37 1.05 -5.51 2.80
N GLU A 38 0.87 -6.83 2.85
CA GLU A 38 1.44 -7.76 1.87
C GLU A 38 0.93 -7.45 0.46
N ALA A 39 -0.38 -7.23 0.30
CA ALA A 39 -1.00 -6.91 -0.97
C ALA A 39 -0.45 -5.60 -1.57
N LEU A 40 -0.29 -4.56 -0.76
CA LEU A 40 0.27 -3.28 -1.20
C LEU A 40 1.76 -3.37 -1.51
N CYS A 41 2.53 -4.16 -0.77
CA CYS A 41 3.96 -4.38 -1.01
C CYS A 41 4.24 -5.08 -2.35
N THR A 42 3.24 -5.68 -3.00
CA THR A 42 3.38 -6.20 -4.38
C THR A 42 3.56 -5.09 -5.43
N LEU A 43 3.22 -3.84 -5.08
CA LEU A 43 3.32 -2.70 -6.00
C LEU A 43 4.76 -2.17 -6.10
N PRO A 44 5.23 -1.79 -7.30
CA PRO A 44 6.59 -1.29 -7.49
C PRO A 44 6.87 -0.05 -6.63
N GLY A 45 7.88 -0.15 -5.75
CA GLY A 45 8.28 0.96 -4.88
C GLY A 45 7.43 1.15 -3.62
N VAL A 46 6.50 0.23 -3.34
CA VAL A 46 5.74 0.20 -2.09
C VAL A 46 6.40 -0.81 -1.15
N GLY A 47 6.95 -0.30 -0.04
CA GLY A 47 7.44 -1.13 1.06
C GLY A 47 6.53 -1.04 2.28
N PRO A 48 6.84 -1.78 3.38
CA PRO A 48 5.98 -1.88 4.56
C PRO A 48 5.55 -0.54 5.15
N LYS A 49 6.46 0.45 5.19
CA LYS A 49 6.14 1.82 5.63
C LYS A 49 5.07 2.47 4.75
N VAL A 50 5.28 2.47 3.43
CA VAL A 50 4.36 3.12 2.48
C VAL A 50 3.02 2.39 2.47
N ALA A 51 3.04 1.06 2.53
CA ALA A 51 1.84 0.24 2.67
C ALA A 51 1.07 0.59 3.95
N ALA A 52 1.74 0.75 5.09
CA ALA A 52 1.11 1.14 6.34
C ALA A 52 0.52 2.55 6.30
N CYS A 53 1.19 3.50 5.64
CA CYS A 53 0.61 4.83 5.42
C CYS A 53 -0.67 4.78 4.55
N VAL A 54 -0.66 3.98 3.48
CA VAL A 54 -1.85 3.80 2.62
C VAL A 54 -2.96 3.10 3.39
N ALA A 55 -2.63 2.08 4.19
CA ALA A 55 -3.58 1.37 5.05
C ALA A 55 -4.26 2.33 6.05
N LEU A 56 -3.46 3.13 6.76
CA LEU A 56 -3.91 4.08 7.77
C LEU A 56 -4.76 5.22 7.19
N PHE A 57 -4.29 5.86 6.11
CA PHE A 57 -4.91 7.08 5.59
C PHE A 57 -6.00 6.84 4.54
N SER A 58 -6.05 5.66 3.93
CA SER A 58 -6.90 5.41 2.76
C SER A 58 -7.69 4.11 2.79
N LEU A 59 -7.39 3.16 3.70
CA LEU A 59 -8.07 1.86 3.75
C LEU A 59 -8.76 1.56 5.09
N ASP A 60 -9.03 2.59 5.90
CA ASP A 60 -9.73 2.51 7.20
C ASP A 60 -9.04 1.63 8.26
N GLN A 61 -7.75 1.31 8.06
CA GLN A 61 -6.97 0.52 9.00
C GLN A 61 -6.41 1.42 10.10
N ASN A 62 -7.29 1.94 10.97
CA ASN A 62 -6.95 2.92 12.02
C ASN A 62 -5.94 2.40 13.07
N HIS A 63 -5.72 1.08 13.11
CA HIS A 63 -4.73 0.44 13.98
C HIS A 63 -3.38 0.21 13.29
N ALA A 64 -3.23 0.63 12.02
CA ALA A 64 -1.97 0.53 11.29
C ALA A 64 -0.96 1.56 11.83
N ILE A 65 0.18 1.07 12.32
CA ILE A 65 1.27 1.92 12.82
C ILE A 65 2.41 1.88 11.78
N PRO A 66 2.58 2.94 10.96
CA PRO A 66 3.72 3.02 10.05
C PRO A 66 5.01 3.21 10.85
N VAL A 67 5.76 2.13 11.04
CA VAL A 67 7.07 2.15 11.72
C VAL A 67 8.14 2.64 10.75
N ASP A 68 8.70 3.82 11.02
CA ASP A 68 9.84 4.41 10.30
C ASP A 68 11.10 4.39 11.17
N THR A 69 12.27 4.73 10.62
CA THR A 69 13.53 4.83 11.38
C THR A 69 13.49 5.84 12.54
N HIS A 70 12.47 6.71 12.60
CA HIS A 70 12.18 7.60 13.72
C HIS A 70 11.52 6.88 14.93
N VAL A 71 10.82 5.76 14.71
CA VAL A 71 10.21 4.95 15.78
C VAL A 71 11.24 4.03 16.44
N TRP A 72 12.34 3.72 15.75
CA TRP A 72 13.42 2.87 16.27
C TRP A 72 14.33 3.57 17.31
N LYS A 73 14.14 4.88 17.56
CA LYS A 73 14.90 5.65 18.56
C LYS A 73 14.07 6.00 19.80
N VAL A 74 13.04 5.21 20.11
CA VAL A 74 12.33 5.28 21.40
C VAL A 74 12.97 4.30 22.37
#